data_AF-A0A832XJU6-F1
#
_entry.id   AF-A0A832XJU6-F1
#
_cell.length_a   1.000
_cell.length_b   1.000
_cell.length_c   1.000
_cell.angle_alpha   90.00
_cell.angle_beta   90.00
_cell.angle_gamma   90.00
#
_symmetry.space_group_name_H-M   'P 1'
#
loop_
_entity.id
_entity.type
_entity.pdbx_description
1 polymer ?
#
loop_
_entity_poly.entity_id
_entity_poly.type
_entity_poly.pdbx_seq_one_letter_code
_entity_poly.pdbx_strand_id
1 'polypeptide(L)'
;MATDTAGNEKQYKIEIEGSAKVIKVDFSGSIYSPSIEDSPEIMARVFDVLLESGAVQKISFIQREEYVYSKAQADMLYQIV
;
A
#
# COMPACT_ATOMS: atom_id res chain seq x y z
N MET A 1 13.60 10.26 4.24
CA MET A 1 13.16 9.50 3.05
C MET A 1 14.40 8.85 2.47
N ALA A 2 14.43 7.53 2.31
CA ALA A 2 15.58 6.81 1.79
C ALA A 2 15.33 6.44 0.33
N THR A 3 16.18 6.93 -0.56
CA THR A 3 16.13 6.70 -2.01
C THR A 3 17.16 5.66 -2.41
N ASP A 4 16.81 4.74 -3.31
CA ASP A 4 17.83 3.96 -4.03
C ASP A 4 18.44 4.76 -5.19
N THR A 5 19.53 4.24 -5.72
CA THR A 5 20.35 4.85 -6.78
C THR A 5 19.70 4.77 -8.18
N ALA A 6 18.46 4.29 -8.32
CA ALA A 6 17.80 4.11 -9.61
C ALA A 6 16.70 5.15 -9.92
N GLY A 7 16.44 6.10 -9.02
CA GLY A 7 15.49 7.20 -9.27
C GLY A 7 14.01 6.78 -9.29
N ASN A 8 13.68 5.57 -8.81
CA ASN A 8 12.30 5.18 -8.53
C ASN A 8 11.95 5.58 -7.10
N GLU A 9 10.82 6.29 -6.92
CA GLU A 9 10.25 6.47 -5.59
C GLU A 9 9.92 5.09 -5.02
N LYS A 10 10.58 4.71 -3.92
CA LYS A 10 10.30 3.44 -3.24
C LYS A 10 8.84 3.43 -2.80
N GLN A 11 8.01 2.65 -3.49
CA GLN A 11 6.60 2.41 -3.14
C GLN A 11 6.45 1.54 -1.88
N TYR A 12 7.45 1.54 -0.99
CA TYR A 12 7.40 0.85 0.28
C TYR A 12 8.16 1.64 1.33
N LYS A 13 7.72 1.49 2.57
CA LYS A 13 8.30 2.11 3.75
C LYS A 13 8.45 1.06 4.83
N ILE A 14 9.58 1.09 5.52
CA ILE A 14 9.80 0.26 6.70
C ILE A 14 9.51 1.13 7.92
N GLU A 15 8.66 0.63 8.81
CA GLU A 15 8.30 1.29 10.06
C GLU A 15 8.53 0.34 11.24
N ILE A 16 8.81 0.89 12.41
CA ILE A 16 8.86 0.13 13.65
C ILE A 16 7.61 0.50 14.44
N GLU A 17 6.69 -0.45 14.56
CA GLU A 17 5.46 -0.31 15.36
C GLU A 17 5.67 -1.04 16.69
N GLY A 18 6.00 -0.27 17.74
CA GLY A 18 6.36 -0.82 19.05
C GLY A 18 7.68 -1.58 19.01
N SER A 19 7.63 -2.91 19.15
CA SER A 19 8.79 -3.81 18.99
C SER A 19 8.82 -4.54 17.65
N ALA A 20 7.81 -4.36 16.79
CA ALA A 20 7.69 -5.05 15.51
C ALA A 20 8.17 -4.17 14.35
N LYS A 21 9.08 -4.70 13.54
CA LYS A 21 9.47 -4.14 12.25
C LYS A 21 8.40 -4.53 11.22
N VAL A 22 7.75 -3.52 10.66
CA VAL A 22 6.65 -3.63 9.71
C VAL A 22 7.05 -3.05 8.37
N ILE A 23 6.82 -3.79 7.29
CA ILE A 23 6.91 -3.26 5.92
C ILE A 23 5.53 -2.78 5.50
N LYS A 24 5.44 -1.53 5.05
CA LYS A 24 4.26 -0.97 4.42
C LYS A 24 4.52 -0.80 2.93
N VAL A 25 3.75 -1.46 2.09
CA VAL A 25 3.85 -1.36 0.62
C VAL A 25 2.67 -0.55 0.12
N ASP A 26 2.95 0.53 -0.61
CA ASP A 26 1.93 1.39 -1.20
C ASP A 26 1.36 0.74 -2.46
N PHE A 27 0.07 0.46 -2.42
CA PHE A 27 -0.76 -0.07 -3.49
C PHE A 27 -1.91 0.88 -3.84
N SER A 28 -1.89 2.11 -3.35
CA SER A 28 -2.99 3.08 -3.52
C SER A 28 -3.22 3.53 -4.97
N GLY A 29 -2.18 3.44 -5.82
CA GLY A 29 -2.28 3.68 -7.27
C GLY A 29 -2.68 2.44 -8.08
N SER A 30 -2.81 1.28 -7.43
CA SER A 30 -3.17 0.02 -8.09
C SER A 30 -4.68 -0.19 -8.08
N ILE A 31 -5.24 -0.51 -9.26
CA ILE A 31 -6.61 -0.99 -9.41
C ILE A 31 -6.76 -2.46 -8.96
N TYR A 32 -5.65 -3.18 -8.83
CA TYR A 32 -5.62 -4.57 -8.39
C TYR A 32 -5.35 -4.64 -6.89
N SER A 33 -6.12 -5.48 -6.21
CA SER A 33 -5.88 -5.78 -4.81
C SER A 33 -4.56 -6.51 -4.64
N PRO A 34 -3.70 -6.09 -3.70
CA PRO A 34 -2.45 -6.78 -3.47
C PRO A 34 -2.70 -8.15 -2.83
N SER A 35 -2.25 -9.21 -3.50
CA SER A 35 -2.18 -10.56 -2.94
C SER A 35 -0.78 -11.12 -3.17
N ILE A 36 -0.08 -11.47 -2.08
CA ILE A 36 1.23 -12.13 -2.15
C ILE A 36 1.07 -13.55 -2.69
N GLU A 37 0.01 -14.24 -2.29
CA GLU A 37 -0.18 -15.66 -2.58
C GLU A 37 -0.64 -15.87 -4.03
N ASP A 38 -1.42 -14.94 -4.56
CA ASP A 38 -2.04 -15.07 -5.89
C ASP A 38 -1.28 -14.33 -7.00
N SER A 39 -0.32 -13.46 -6.67
CA SER A 39 0.47 -12.74 -7.66
C SER A 39 1.97 -13.00 -7.49
N PRO A 40 2.59 -13.76 -8.41
CA PRO A 40 4.03 -13.97 -8.42
C PRO A 40 4.84 -12.67 -8.49
N GLU A 41 4.31 -11.65 -9.15
CA GLU A 41 4.96 -10.34 -9.26
C GLU A 41 4.98 -9.60 -7.92
N ILE A 42 3.86 -9.61 -7.19
CA ILE A 42 3.76 -9.00 -5.87
C ILE A 42 4.66 -9.76 -4.88
N MET A 43 4.65 -11.10 -4.97
CA MET A 43 5.54 -11.94 -4.18
C MET A 43 7.01 -11.58 -4.41
N ALA A 44 7.47 -11.54 -5.66
CA ALA A 44 8.85 -11.20 -6.00
C ALA A 44 9.23 -9.82 -5.45
N ARG A 45 8.34 -8.83 -5.61
CA ARG A 45 8.55 -7.48 -5.09
C ARG A 45 8.67 -7.45 -3.57
N VAL A 46 7.84 -8.20 -2.86
CA VAL A 46 7.92 -8.33 -1.40
C VAL A 46 9.24 -9.02 -0.99
N PHE A 47 9.70 -10.03 -1.74
CA PHE A 47 10.98 -10.69 -1.51
C PHE A 47 12.17 -9.72 -1.64
N ASP A 48 12.20 -8.88 -2.67
CA ASP A 48 13.26 -7.88 -2.83
C ASP A 48 13.33 -6.93 -1.63
N VAL A 49 12.16 -6.47 -1.15
CA VAL A 49 12.09 -5.62 0.04
C VAL A 49 12.54 -6.38 1.31
N LEU A 50 12.20 -7.67 1.44
CA LEU A 50 12.66 -8.50 2.56
C LEU A 50 14.17 -8.72 2.54
N LEU A 51 14.77 -8.90 1.37
CA LEU A 51 16.22 -9.03 1.23
C LEU A 51 16.95 -7.76 1.67
N GLU A 52 16.41 -6.58 1.31
CA GLU A 52 16.99 -5.30 1.75
C GLU A 52 16.76 -5.00 3.24
N SER A 53 15.58 -5.35 3.75
CA SER A 53 15.17 -4.99 5.10
C SER A 53 15.56 -6.02 6.16
N GLY A 54 15.87 -7.26 5.79
CA GLY A 54 16.11 -8.36 6.72
C GLY A 54 14.82 -8.82 7.41
N ALA A 55 14.95 -9.43 8.59
CA ALA A 55 13.82 -10.00 9.30
C ALA A 55 12.78 -8.94 9.71
N VAL A 56 11.55 -9.10 9.22
CA VAL A 56 10.38 -8.28 9.58
C VAL A 56 9.31 -9.15 10.22
N GLN A 57 8.47 -8.55 11.03
CA GLN A 57 7.43 -9.26 11.79
C GLN A 57 6.06 -9.14 11.12
N LYS A 58 5.86 -8.16 10.23
CA LYS A 58 4.59 -7.92 9.56
C LYS A 58 4.79 -7.22 8.21
N ILE A 59 3.94 -7.56 7.25
CA ILE A 59 3.84 -6.91 5.95
C ILE A 59 2.40 -6.39 5.82
N SER A 60 2.26 -5.12 5.44
CA SER A 60 0.97 -4.46 5.27
C SER A 60 0.94 -3.77 3.91
N PHE A 61 -0.13 -3.99 3.17
CA PHE A 61 -0.40 -3.24 1.96
C PHE A 61 -1.32 -2.07 2.26
N ILE A 62 -1.04 -0.92 1.66
CA ILE A 62 -1.90 0.26 1.73
C ILE A 62 -2.63 0.35 0.40
N GLN A 63 -3.92 0.05 0.40
CA GLN A 63 -4.80 0.26 -0.76
C GLN A 63 -5.80 1.37 -0.42
N ARG A 64 -6.16 2.22 -1.39
CA ARG A 64 -7.17 3.27 -1.17
C ARG A 64 -8.55 2.62 -1.02
N GLU A 65 -9.27 2.97 0.03
CA GLU A 65 -10.68 2.60 0.23
C GLU A 65 -11.64 3.64 -0.40
N GLU A 66 -12.83 3.18 -0.72
CA GLU A 66 -13.92 3.91 -1.39
C GLU A 66 -14.63 4.89 -0.44
N TYR A 67 -14.95 6.09 -0.93
CA TYR A 67 -15.76 7.07 -0.20
C TYR A 67 -17.23 6.93 -0.59
N VAL A 68 -18.01 6.33 0.30
CA VAL A 68 -19.45 6.15 0.11
C VAL A 68 -20.20 7.33 0.72
N TYR A 69 -20.93 8.06 -0.12
CA TYR A 69 -21.83 9.12 0.31
C TYR A 69 -23.23 8.57 0.53
N SER A 70 -23.88 9.02 1.60
CA SER A 70 -25.27 8.67 1.87
C SER A 70 -26.21 9.26 0.81
N LYS A 71 -27.40 8.66 0.65
CA LYS A 71 -28.43 9.15 -0.29
C LYS A 71 -28.74 10.64 -0.11
N ALA A 72 -28.84 11.10 1.14
CA ALA A 72 -29.09 12.52 1.43
C ALA A 72 -27.98 13.43 0.86
N GLN A 73 -26.72 13.00 0.91
CA GLN A 73 -25.60 13.76 0.36
C GLN A 73 -25.60 13.75 -1.17
N ALA A 74 -25.93 12.61 -1.79
CA ALA A 74 -26.08 12.54 -3.24
C ALA A 74 -27.25 13.41 -3.73
N ASP A 75 -28.39 13.42 -3.02
CA ASP A 75 -29.57 14.22 -3.35
C ASP A 75 -29.29 15.72 -3.22
N MET A 76 -28.51 16.15 -2.21
CA MET A 76 -28.07 17.54 -2.08
C MET A 76 -27.20 17.99 -3.28
N LEU A 77 -26.30 17.12 -3.76
CA LEU A 77 -25.47 17.43 -4.93
C LEU A 77 -26.30 17.48 -6.21
N TYR A 78 -27.27 16.59 -6.36
CA TYR A 78 -28.17 16.57 -7.52
C TYR A 78 -29.00 17.85 -7.68
N GLN A 79 -29.34 18.51 -6.57
CA GLN A 79 -30.11 19.77 -6.61
C GLN A 79 -29.30 20.97 -7.13
N ILE A 80 -27.97 20.87 -7.19
CA ILE A 80 -27.07 21.94 -7.66
C ILE A 80 -26.75 21.79 -9.16
N VAL A 81 -26.88 20.58 -9.71
CA VAL A 81 -26.66 20.25 -11.14
C VAL A 81 -27.89 20.62 -11.96
#